data_AF-A0A7X8EX47-F1
#
_entry.id   AF-A0A7X8EX47-F1
#
_cell.length_a   1.000
_cell.length_b   1.000
_cell.length_c   1.000
_cell.angle_alpha   90.00
_cell.angle_beta   90.00
_cell.angle_gamma   90.00
#
_symmetry.space_group_name_H-M   'P 1'
#
loop_
_entity.id
_entity.type
_entity.pdbx_description
1 polymer ?
#
loop_
_entity_poly.entity_id
_entity_poly.type
_entity_poly.pdbx_seq_one_letter_code
_entity_poly.pdbx_strand_id
1 'polypeptide(L)'
;MLSRVLIAGVMLFGLMPIAAGGGANRYIVQFDPSVRPADIERLAASAERAAGGFRGHTFRRALRGFTITLPANVSAERLRHLPGVHFI
;
A
#
# COMPACT_ATOMS: atom_id res chain seq x y z
N MET A 1 47.39 1.29 17.42
CA MET A 1 46.49 0.31 16.75
C MET A 1 45.10 0.47 17.38
N LEU A 2 44.17 1.16 16.70
CA LEU A 2 42.80 1.40 17.19
C LEU A 2 41.94 0.16 16.93
N SER A 3 41.50 -0.52 17.98
CA SER A 3 40.56 -1.64 17.87
C SER A 3 39.13 -1.11 17.93
N ARG A 4 38.41 -1.27 16.83
CA ARG A 4 36.99 -0.93 16.67
C ARG A 4 36.15 -2.04 17.33
N VAL A 5 35.46 -1.74 18.42
CA VAL A 5 34.39 -2.61 18.94
C VAL A 5 33.06 -1.93 18.62
N LEU A 6 32.43 -2.41 17.56
CA LEU A 6 31.09 -2.02 17.12
C LEU A 6 30.07 -2.77 17.99
N ILE A 7 29.41 -2.07 18.91
CA ILE A 7 28.30 -2.60 19.70
C ILE A 7 27.07 -2.61 18.78
N ALA A 8 26.81 -3.75 18.15
CA ALA A 8 25.56 -4.02 17.47
C ALA A 8 24.49 -4.37 18.53
N GLY A 9 23.79 -3.34 19.02
CA GLY A 9 22.59 -3.52 19.84
C GLY A 9 21.45 -4.03 18.98
N VAL A 10 21.31 -5.36 18.88
CA VAL A 10 20.10 -5.99 18.33
C VAL A 10 18.99 -5.83 19.37
N MET A 11 18.19 -4.77 19.23
CA MET A 11 16.92 -4.67 19.95
C MET A 11 15.95 -5.70 19.40
N LEU A 12 15.76 -6.77 20.17
CA LEU A 12 14.81 -7.83 19.95
C LEU A 12 13.39 -7.28 20.19
N PHE A 13 12.78 -6.66 19.17
CA PHE A 13 11.36 -6.36 19.21
C PHE A 13 10.58 -7.67 19.07
N GLY A 14 9.92 -8.05 20.16
CA GLY A 14 9.06 -9.23 20.21
C GLY A 14 8.03 -9.21 19.08
N LEU A 15 8.07 -10.25 18.25
CA LEU A 15 7.04 -10.58 17.27
C LEU A 15 5.75 -10.90 18.01
N MET A 16 4.92 -9.88 18.27
CA MET A 16 3.51 -10.14 18.57
C MET A 16 2.84 -10.62 17.28
N PRO A 17 2.20 -11.80 17.26
CA PRO A 17 1.37 -12.20 16.14
C PRO A 17 0.13 -11.31 16.15
N ILE A 18 0.11 -10.30 15.28
CA ILE A 18 -1.12 -9.56 15.00
C ILE A 18 -2.03 -10.57 14.29
N ALA A 19 -3.06 -11.04 14.99
CA ALA A 19 -4.10 -11.86 14.39
C ALA A 19 -4.71 -11.06 13.23
N ALA A 20 -4.37 -11.45 12.00
CA ALA A 20 -4.97 -10.91 10.80
C ALA A 20 -6.45 -11.33 10.81
N GLY A 21 -7.33 -10.43 11.21
CA GLY A 21 -8.77 -10.64 11.13
C GLY A 21 -9.15 -11.02 9.69
N GLY A 22 -9.79 -12.16 9.51
CA GLY A 22 -10.23 -12.70 8.22
C GLY A 22 -11.37 -11.93 7.56
N GLY A 23 -11.33 -10.59 7.62
CA GLY A 23 -12.25 -9.68 6.94
C GLY A 23 -11.60 -9.07 5.71
N ALA A 24 -12.41 -8.66 4.74
CA ALA A 24 -11.93 -7.89 3.60
C ALA A 24 -11.30 -6.58 4.10
N ASN A 25 -10.03 -6.36 3.79
CA ASN A 25 -9.29 -5.19 4.25
C ASN A 25 -9.50 -4.03 3.28
N ARG A 26 -9.76 -2.83 3.82
CA ARG A 26 -9.88 -1.60 3.04
C ARG A 26 -8.59 -0.80 3.15
N TYR A 27 -8.07 -0.37 2.01
CA TYR A 27 -6.83 0.38 1.87
C TYR A 27 -7.07 1.72 1.19
N ILE A 28 -6.22 2.69 1.51
CA ILE A 28 -6.08 3.94 0.76
C ILE A 28 -4.85 3.79 -0.12
N VAL A 29 -5.04 3.90 -1.43
CA VAL A 29 -3.97 3.87 -2.42
C VAL A 29 -3.72 5.30 -2.87
N GLN A 30 -2.50 5.79 -2.65
CA GLN A 30 -2.07 7.09 -3.14
C GLN A 30 -1.31 6.91 -4.46
N PHE A 31 -1.53 7.83 -5.40
CA PHE A 31 -0.73 7.94 -6.60
C PHE A 31 0.38 8.97 -6.43
N ASP A 32 1.44 8.82 -7.22
CA ASP A 32 2.50 9.82 -7.28
C ASP A 32 1.93 11.23 -7.60
N PRO A 33 2.45 12.30 -6.97
CA PRO A 33 2.01 13.68 -7.22
C PRO A 33 2.18 14.15 -8.68
N SER A 34 2.90 13.43 -9.54
CA SER A 34 3.02 13.69 -10.98
C SER A 34 1.84 13.13 -11.81
N VAL A 35 1.06 12.18 -11.28
CA VAL A 35 -0.06 11.55 -12.01
C VAL A 35 -1.15 12.56 -12.30
N ARG A 36 -1.42 12.87 -13.57
CA ARG A 36 -2.41 13.90 -13.93
C ARG A 36 -3.82 13.51 -13.43
N PRO A 37 -4.65 14.47 -12.99
CA PRO A 37 -6.01 14.18 -12.53
C PRO A 37 -6.88 13.41 -13.53
N ALA A 38 -6.69 13.65 -14.83
CA ALA A 38 -7.40 12.95 -15.90
C ALA A 38 -7.04 11.45 -15.99
N ASP A 39 -5.86 11.05 -15.52
CA ASP A 39 -5.39 9.66 -15.57
C ASP A 39 -5.84 8.83 -14.35
N ILE A 40 -6.30 9.47 -13.27
CA ILE A 40 -6.61 8.82 -11.98
C ILE A 40 -7.68 7.73 -12.13
N GLU A 41 -8.78 8.01 -12.84
CA GLU A 41 -9.87 7.02 -13.00
C GLU A 41 -9.42 5.79 -13.78
N ARG A 42 -8.62 6.01 -14.84
CA ARG A 42 -8.06 4.93 -15.66
C ARG A 42 -7.12 4.05 -14.84
N LEU A 43 -6.23 4.66 -14.04
CA LEU A 43 -5.29 3.96 -13.19
C LEU A 43 -5.99 3.22 -12.05
N ALA A 44 -6.98 3.84 -11.40
CA ALA A 44 -7.77 3.22 -10.35
C ALA A 44 -8.56 2.01 -10.87
N ALA A 45 -9.17 2.12 -12.06
CA ALA A 45 -9.86 0.99 -12.69
C ALA A 45 -8.89 -0.14 -13.08
N SER A 46 -7.68 0.19 -13.54
CA SER A 46 -6.64 -0.80 -13.79
C SER A 46 -6.20 -1.51 -12.52
N ALA A 47 -6.04 -0.77 -11.42
CA ALA A 47 -5.66 -1.30 -10.12
C ALA A 47 -6.74 -2.22 -9.53
N GLU A 48 -8.01 -1.83 -9.64
CA GLU A 48 -9.16 -2.64 -9.24
C GLU A 48 -9.16 -4.00 -9.93
N ARG A 49 -9.03 -4.02 -11.27
CA ARG A 49 -8.97 -5.26 -12.05
C ARG A 49 -7.75 -6.11 -11.72
N ALA A 50 -6.58 -5.49 -11.57
CA ALA A 50 -5.34 -6.20 -11.27
C ALA A 50 -5.35 -6.83 -9.87
N ALA A 51 -5.94 -6.14 -8.89
CA ALA A 51 -6.02 -6.61 -7.52
C ALA A 51 -7.20 -7.56 -7.26
N GLY A 52 -8.21 -7.58 -8.15
CA GLY A 52 -9.46 -8.32 -7.93
C GLY A 52 -10.26 -7.78 -6.75
N GLY A 53 -10.10 -6.49 -6.44
CA GLY A 53 -10.78 -5.81 -5.34
C GLY A 53 -11.98 -5.00 -5.79
N PHE A 54 -12.63 -4.35 -4.83
CA PHE A 54 -13.71 -3.40 -5.08
C PHE A 54 -13.23 -1.97 -4.82
N ARG A 55 -13.25 -1.13 -5.86
CA ARG A 55 -12.88 0.28 -5.75
C ARG A 55 -13.97 1.08 -5.05
N GLY A 56 -13.57 1.91 -4.09
CA GLY A 56 -14.41 2.89 -3.43
C GLY A 56 -14.20 4.31 -3.96
N HIS A 57 -14.11 5.27 -3.04
CA HIS A 57 -13.96 6.69 -3.37
C HIS A 57 -12.62 7.00 -4.06
N THR A 58 -12.64 7.91 -5.05
CA THR A 58 -11.46 8.43 -5.76
C THR A 58 -11.15 9.86 -5.30
N PHE A 59 -9.91 10.10 -4.88
CA PHE A 59 -9.37 11.41 -4.54
C PHE A 59 -8.68 12.04 -5.76
N ARG A 60 -9.01 13.30 -6.08
CA ARG A 60 -8.49 13.98 -7.30
C ARG A 60 -7.81 15.33 -7.07
N ARG A 61 -7.82 15.87 -5.85
CA ARG A 61 -7.37 17.24 -5.53
C ARG A 61 -6.14 17.22 -4.62
N ALA A 62 -6.34 17.45 -3.32
CA ALA A 62 -5.27 17.49 -2.31
C ALA A 62 -4.48 16.18 -2.23
N LEU A 63 -5.16 15.05 -2.48
CA LEU A 63 -4.57 13.74 -2.66
C LEU A 63 -5.04 13.18 -4.00
N ARG A 64 -4.15 12.47 -4.68
CA ARG A 64 -4.46 11.70 -5.89
C ARG A 64 -4.43 10.24 -5.50
N GLY A 65 -5.53 9.53 -5.68
CA GLY A 65 -5.62 8.17 -5.17
C GLY A 65 -7.04 7.65 -5.13
N PHE A 66 -7.22 6.51 -4.48
CA PHE A 66 -8.54 5.89 -4.30
C PHE A 66 -8.53 4.95 -3.11
N THR A 67 -9.72 4.57 -2.67
CA THR A 67 -9.88 3.48 -1.69
C THR A 67 -10.17 2.18 -2.41
N ILE A 68 -9.65 1.06 -1.90
CA ILE A 68 -9.94 -0.27 -2.43
C ILE A 68 -10.17 -1.25 -1.30
N THR A 69 -11.16 -2.11 -1.46
CA THR A 69 -11.42 -3.22 -0.55
C THR A 69 -10.90 -4.49 -1.21
N LEU A 70 -9.92 -5.15 -0.59
CA LEU A 70 -9.35 -6.40 -1.09
C LEU A 70 -10.01 -7.60 -0.42
N PRO A 71 -10.20 -8.72 -1.16
CA PRO A 71 -10.57 -9.99 -0.57
C PRO A 71 -9.53 -10.43 0.49
N ALA A 72 -9.97 -11.16 1.52
CA ALA A 72 -9.11 -11.58 2.63
C ALA A 72 -7.88 -12.42 2.20
N ASN A 73 -7.96 -13.08 1.03
CA ASN A 73 -6.88 -13.87 0.45
C ASN A 73 -5.93 -13.08 -0.46
N VAL A 74 -6.14 -11.77 -0.64
CA VAL A 74 -5.30 -10.92 -1.49
C VAL A 74 -4.44 -10.02 -0.61
N SER A 75 -3.12 -10.21 -0.70
CA SER A 75 -2.15 -9.36 -0.03
C SER A 75 -2.15 -7.94 -0.61
N ALA A 76 -2.06 -6.94 0.27
CA ALA A 76 -1.86 -5.54 -0.08
C ALA A 76 -0.57 -5.30 -0.88
N GLU A 77 0.42 -6.20 -0.81
CA GLU A 77 1.65 -6.09 -1.60
C GLU A 77 1.39 -6.05 -3.11
N ARG A 78 0.31 -6.68 -3.59
CA ARG A 78 -0.07 -6.59 -5.02
C ARG A 78 -0.31 -5.17 -5.47
N LEU A 79 -0.75 -4.28 -4.58
CA LEU A 79 -0.99 -2.87 -4.90
C LEU A 79 0.31 -2.10 -5.09
N ARG A 80 1.42 -2.51 -4.45
CA ARG A 80 2.73 -1.84 -4.54
C ARG A 80 3.39 -1.98 -5.91
N HIS A 81 3.05 -3.03 -6.65
CA HIS A 81 3.59 -3.27 -7.99
C HIS A 81 2.84 -2.53 -9.10
N LEU A 82 1.79 -1.79 -8.74
CA LEU A 82 0.98 -1.07 -9.72
C LEU A 82 1.65 0.25 -10.12
N PRO A 83 1.56 0.63 -11.41
CA PRO A 83 2.21 1.82 -11.93
C PRO A 83 1.68 3.08 -11.24
N GLY A 84 2.60 3.88 -10.69
CA GLY A 84 2.30 5.15 -10.05
C GLY A 84 1.73 5.04 -8.65
N VAL A 85 1.64 3.84 -8.04
CA VAL A 85 1.17 3.66 -6.67
C VAL A 85 2.28 3.95 -5.66
N HIS A 86 1.97 4.81 -4.69
CA HIS A 86 2.73 5.05 -3.49
C HIS A 86 1.88 4.55 -2.30
N PHE A 87 2.29 3.45 -1.68
CA PHE A 87 1.55 2.84 -0.58
C PHE A 87 1.96 3.51 0.74
N ILE A 88 0.98 3.90 1.57
CA ILE A 88 1.19 4.36 2.95
C ILE A 88 0.83 3.21 3.88
#